data_AF-A0A1C3NIK1-F1
#
_entry.id   AF-A0A1C3NIK1-F1
#
_cell.length_a   1.000
_cell.length_b   1.000
_cell.length_c   1.000
_cell.angle_alpha   90.00
_cell.angle_beta   90.00
_cell.angle_gamma   90.00
#
_symmetry.space_group_name_H-M   'P 1'
#
loop_
_entity.id
_entity.type
_entity.pdbx_description
1 polymer ?
#
loop_
_entity_poly.entity_id
_entity_poly.type
_entity_poly.pdbx_seq_one_letter_code
_entity_poly.pdbx_strand_id
1 'polypeptide(L)'
;MLHQAYGALHPGLYRYAIEQQVAQRFADLRTELEHGATLGQTYLAISRLTASVRCGHSFSNFVNQPEPIQHALFPGNRLLPFHFRWLQGRMVVSRNGSDQPGLVPGTEVMSIDGVAASQILAALMTVARADGNNDAKRIAQMEMQGFARIEAFDVYLPLLFPQISANPVLEVRTPGATVRRALRVSGIDTAQRNAMAPQRARDSATPAWTLAMDSADLAILRMPDWALYDSRWDWHAFCARSFARLAERKVPALVIDLRGNEGGLDVGSVLLGYLAAGKVAVPPLRHLVRYRRLPDALAPYVTTWDRSFRDWRARAVAYDRRFYTLDPARGSVAQRYLPLRTPHFNGRVFVVTSAENSSATFDFAQQLQRNGLATLVGQPTGGNLRGINGSAFFFLHLPNSKIEVDMPLVGQFPTSAQPDRGVLPDVSVHLTAQDLQHGRDVDMDAVRALLRGD
;
A
#
# COMPACT_ATOMS: atom_id res chain seq x y z
N MET A 1 7.70 -25.53 8.20
CA MET A 1 6.62 -25.06 7.32
C MET A 1 6.98 -23.76 6.59
N LEU A 2 7.10 -22.62 7.27
CA LEU A 2 7.31 -21.30 6.62
C LEU A 2 8.55 -21.27 5.70
N HIS A 3 9.70 -21.76 6.15
CA HIS A 3 10.91 -21.85 5.33
C HIS A 3 10.71 -22.70 4.06
N GLN A 4 10.06 -23.86 4.19
CA GLN A 4 9.74 -24.73 3.06
C GLN A 4 8.81 -24.04 2.05
N ALA A 5 7.75 -23.38 2.55
CA ALA A 5 6.79 -22.68 1.70
C ALA A 5 7.45 -21.52 0.94
N TYR A 6 8.19 -20.65 1.62
CA TYR A 6 8.88 -19.52 0.97
C TYR A 6 9.93 -20.01 -0.04
N GLY A 7 10.74 -21.01 0.30
CA GLY A 7 11.77 -21.55 -0.61
C GLY A 7 11.19 -22.21 -1.87
N ALA A 8 10.04 -22.88 -1.74
CA ALA A 8 9.39 -23.58 -2.83
C ALA A 8 8.49 -22.69 -3.70
N LEU A 9 7.88 -21.64 -3.13
CA LEU A 9 6.78 -20.92 -3.77
C LEU A 9 7.10 -19.46 -4.05
N HIS A 10 7.82 -18.76 -3.17
CA HIS A 10 7.92 -17.30 -3.22
C HIS A 10 8.91 -16.82 -4.31
N PRO A 11 8.45 -16.15 -5.38
CA PRO A 11 9.31 -15.79 -6.51
C PRO A 11 10.31 -14.68 -6.18
N GLY A 12 9.98 -13.80 -5.23
CA GLY A 12 10.84 -12.69 -4.82
C GLY A 12 11.80 -12.98 -3.67
N LEU A 13 11.92 -14.23 -3.18
CA LEU A 13 12.62 -14.52 -1.90
C LEU A 13 14.09 -14.06 -1.92
N TYR A 14 14.74 -14.19 -3.07
CA TYR A 14 16.14 -13.84 -3.28
C TYR A 14 16.32 -12.56 -4.12
N ARG A 15 15.26 -11.75 -4.31
CA ARG A 15 15.34 -10.54 -5.15
C ARG A 15 16.27 -9.48 -4.54
N TYR A 16 16.29 -9.40 -3.21
CA TYR A 16 17.06 -8.39 -2.45
C TYR A 16 18.01 -8.99 -1.42
N ALA A 17 18.24 -10.31 -1.47
CA ALA A 17 19.08 -11.03 -0.52
C ALA A 17 19.70 -12.28 -1.17
N ILE A 18 20.93 -12.60 -0.77
CA ILE A 18 21.59 -13.85 -1.19
C ILE A 18 21.12 -15.04 -0.35
N GLU A 19 21.37 -16.26 -0.83
CA GLU A 19 20.91 -17.51 -0.20
C GLU A 19 21.34 -17.63 1.27
N GLN A 20 22.58 -17.22 1.59
CA GLN A 20 23.11 -17.21 2.96
C GLN A 20 22.32 -16.26 3.88
N GLN A 21 21.99 -15.06 3.42
CA GLN A 21 21.23 -14.09 4.21
C GLN A 21 19.79 -14.58 4.47
N VAL A 22 19.17 -15.20 3.47
CA VAL A 22 17.85 -15.81 3.62
C VAL A 22 17.89 -16.96 4.62
N ALA A 23 18.88 -17.85 4.51
CA ALA A 23 19.05 -18.96 5.43
C ALA A 23 19.25 -18.47 6.88
N GLN A 24 20.05 -17.42 7.09
CA GLN A 24 20.26 -16.82 8.40
C GLN A 24 18.95 -16.30 9.00
N ARG A 25 18.13 -15.56 8.24
CA ARG A 25 16.83 -15.04 8.74
C ARG A 25 15.89 -16.14 9.22
N PHE A 26 15.88 -17.30 8.54
CA PHE A 26 15.10 -18.46 8.98
C PHE A 26 15.75 -19.19 10.17
N ALA A 27 17.07 -19.11 10.34
CA ALA A 27 17.76 -19.60 11.53
C ALA A 27 17.40 -18.72 12.73
N ASP A 28 17.50 -17.40 12.59
CA ASP A 28 17.17 -16.41 13.62
C ASP A 28 15.71 -16.57 14.09
N LEU A 29 14.76 -16.72 13.16
CA LEU A 29 13.36 -16.99 13.51
C LEU A 29 13.19 -18.28 14.32
N ARG A 30 13.95 -19.34 14.01
CA ARG A 30 13.87 -20.60 14.77
C ARG A 30 14.40 -20.42 16.18
N THR A 31 15.55 -19.77 16.32
CA THR A 31 16.14 -19.44 17.63
C THR A 31 15.21 -18.57 18.46
N GLU A 32 14.58 -17.56 17.85
CA GLU A 32 13.64 -16.66 18.54
C GLU A 32 12.42 -17.41 19.10
N LEU A 33 11.95 -18.46 18.42
CA LEU A 33 10.74 -19.21 18.80
C LEU A 33 11.03 -20.54 19.51
N GLU A 34 12.30 -20.88 19.74
CA GLU A 34 12.74 -22.21 20.22
C GLU A 34 12.20 -22.56 21.61
N HIS A 35 12.20 -21.58 22.52
CA HIS A 35 11.81 -21.77 23.93
C HIS A 35 10.31 -21.50 24.19
N GLY A 36 9.51 -21.46 23.12
CA GLY A 36 8.11 -21.08 23.18
C GLY A 36 7.92 -19.55 23.15
N ALA A 37 6.81 -19.12 22.55
CA ALA A 37 6.45 -17.72 22.40
C ALA A 37 4.93 -17.56 22.52
N THR A 38 4.48 -16.41 23.00
CA THR A 38 3.06 -16.06 22.94
C THR A 38 2.61 -15.91 21.48
N LEU A 39 1.30 -15.93 21.24
CA LEU A 39 0.76 -15.71 19.90
C LEU A 39 1.22 -14.36 19.31
N GLY A 40 1.23 -13.30 20.14
CA GLY A 40 1.68 -11.96 19.73
C GLY A 40 3.18 -11.91 19.41
N GLN A 41 4.02 -12.56 20.22
CA GLN A 41 5.46 -12.68 19.94
C GLN A 41 5.69 -13.44 18.62
N THR A 42 4.98 -14.56 18.42
CA THR A 42 5.06 -15.35 17.18
C THR A 42 4.63 -14.52 15.96
N TYR A 43 3.53 -13.76 16.08
CA TYR A 43 3.04 -12.88 15.02
C TYR A 43 4.04 -11.80 14.63
N LEU A 44 4.68 -11.16 15.62
CA LEU A 44 5.71 -10.16 15.39
C LEU A 44 6.98 -10.77 14.74
N ALA A 45 7.41 -11.94 15.19
CA ALA A 45 8.57 -12.64 14.62
C ALA A 45 8.36 -12.99 13.14
N ILE A 46 7.17 -13.50 12.79
CA ILE A 46 6.79 -13.78 11.39
C ILE A 46 6.67 -12.47 10.59
N SER A 47 6.10 -11.42 11.18
CA SER A 47 6.00 -10.09 10.52
C SER A 47 7.38 -9.52 10.19
N ARG A 48 8.37 -9.64 11.10
CA ARG A 48 9.77 -9.24 10.83
C ARG A 48 10.40 -10.07 9.73
N LEU A 49 10.23 -11.40 9.76
CA LEU A 49 10.76 -12.27 8.71
C LEU A 49 10.19 -11.89 7.34
N THR A 50 8.87 -11.74 7.24
CA THR A 50 8.19 -11.43 5.97
C THR A 50 8.54 -10.03 5.46
N ALA A 51 8.62 -9.02 6.32
CA ALA A 51 9.13 -7.70 5.99
C ALA A 51 10.57 -7.74 5.44
N SER A 52 11.43 -8.62 5.96
CA SER A 52 12.82 -8.76 5.49
C SER A 52 12.93 -9.26 4.04
N VAL A 53 11.89 -9.89 3.50
CA VAL A 53 11.82 -10.32 2.09
C VAL A 53 11.76 -9.10 1.15
N ARG A 54 11.33 -7.93 1.67
CA ARG A 54 11.11 -6.71 0.89
C ARG A 54 10.12 -6.92 -0.25
N CYS A 55 8.99 -7.55 0.09
CA CYS A 55 7.83 -7.66 -0.77
C CYS A 55 6.62 -6.99 -0.11
N GLY A 56 5.96 -6.10 -0.85
CA GLY A 56 4.76 -5.41 -0.39
C GLY A 56 3.53 -6.31 -0.24
N HIS A 57 3.61 -7.58 -0.67
CA HIS A 57 2.52 -8.54 -0.69
C HIS A 57 2.80 -9.78 0.17
N SER A 58 3.88 -9.77 0.96
CA SER A 58 4.25 -10.88 1.86
C SER A 58 4.24 -10.40 3.29
N PHE A 59 3.23 -10.78 4.05
CA PHE A 59 3.07 -10.37 5.43
C PHE A 59 2.05 -11.26 6.14
N SER A 60 2.12 -11.29 7.47
CA SER A 60 1.01 -11.78 8.29
C SER A 60 -0.16 -10.81 8.10
N ASN A 61 -1.11 -11.14 7.23
CA ASN A 61 -2.10 -10.16 6.82
C ASN A 61 -3.20 -10.07 7.86
N PHE A 62 -3.21 -8.99 8.64
CA PHE A 62 -4.19 -8.73 9.71
C PHE A 62 -5.64 -8.66 9.19
N VAL A 63 -5.86 -8.44 7.89
CA VAL A 63 -7.19 -8.45 7.25
C VAL A 63 -7.66 -9.87 6.93
N ASN A 64 -6.72 -10.79 6.67
CA ASN A 64 -6.98 -12.19 6.27
C ASN A 64 -6.81 -13.20 7.42
N GLN A 65 -6.37 -12.76 8.60
CA GLN A 65 -6.21 -13.65 9.74
C GLN A 65 -7.52 -14.39 10.07
N PRO A 66 -7.47 -15.65 10.52
CA PRO A 66 -8.65 -16.33 11.03
C PRO A 66 -9.28 -15.58 12.20
N GLU A 67 -10.61 -15.63 12.34
CA GLU A 67 -11.36 -14.91 13.39
C GLU A 67 -10.79 -15.13 14.81
N PRO A 68 -10.41 -16.35 15.24
CA PRO A 68 -9.78 -16.52 16.56
C PRO A 68 -8.46 -15.76 16.72
N ILE A 69 -7.68 -15.63 15.66
CA ILE A 69 -6.41 -14.90 15.67
C ILE A 69 -6.67 -13.40 15.69
N GLN A 70 -7.65 -12.91 14.92
CA GLN A 70 -8.06 -11.51 14.96
C GLN A 70 -8.54 -11.10 16.35
N HIS A 71 -9.41 -11.89 16.97
CA HIS A 71 -9.93 -11.61 18.31
C HIS A 71 -8.82 -11.63 19.37
N ALA A 72 -7.87 -12.57 19.26
CA ALA A 72 -6.78 -12.68 20.22
C ALA A 72 -5.73 -11.55 20.11
N LEU A 73 -5.50 -11.02 18.91
CA LEU A 73 -4.40 -10.07 18.66
C LEU A 73 -4.87 -8.62 18.45
N PHE A 74 -6.09 -8.41 17.96
CA PHE A 74 -6.58 -7.09 17.51
C PHE A 74 -7.90 -6.73 18.19
N PRO A 75 -7.93 -6.57 19.54
CA PRO A 75 -9.17 -6.39 20.30
C PRO A 75 -9.92 -5.07 20.00
N GLY A 76 -9.30 -4.12 19.28
CA GLY A 76 -9.99 -2.99 18.66
C GLY A 76 -10.64 -1.98 19.62
N ASN A 77 -10.24 -1.97 20.89
CA ASN A 77 -10.90 -1.22 21.98
C ASN A 77 -9.99 -0.24 22.74
N ARG A 78 -8.77 0.02 22.25
CA ARG A 78 -7.76 0.88 22.89
C ARG A 78 -6.95 1.66 21.83
N LEU A 79 -7.62 2.21 20.83
CA LEU A 79 -6.97 2.87 19.69
C LEU A 79 -6.69 4.34 20.00
N LEU A 80 -5.63 4.91 19.42
CA LEU A 80 -5.29 6.33 19.65
C LEU A 80 -6.34 7.26 19.01
N PRO A 81 -6.84 8.29 19.70
CA PRO A 81 -7.97 9.07 19.20
C PRO A 81 -7.60 10.17 18.18
N PHE A 82 -6.58 9.97 17.34
CA PHE A 82 -6.16 10.96 16.36
C PHE A 82 -5.51 10.30 15.14
N HIS A 83 -5.56 11.01 14.01
CA HIS A 83 -4.79 10.69 12.81
C HIS A 83 -3.46 11.45 12.85
N PHE A 84 -2.41 10.88 12.29
CA PHE A 84 -1.09 11.50 12.25
C PHE A 84 -0.29 11.06 11.01
N ARG A 85 0.68 11.90 10.64
CA ARG A 85 1.70 11.67 9.63
C ARG A 85 3.07 11.53 10.28
N TRP A 86 3.98 10.82 9.64
CA TRP A 86 5.40 10.79 10.01
C TRP A 86 6.18 11.79 9.16
N LEU A 87 6.40 13.00 9.68
CA LEU A 87 7.10 14.06 8.96
C LEU A 87 8.54 14.15 9.47
N GLN A 88 9.50 13.73 8.64
CA GLN A 88 10.94 13.72 8.99
C GLN A 88 11.21 12.96 10.31
N GLY A 89 10.55 11.82 10.50
CA GLY A 89 10.67 10.99 11.71
C GLY A 89 9.86 11.49 12.93
N ARG A 90 9.08 12.56 12.78
CA ARG A 90 8.23 13.11 13.85
C ARG A 90 6.78 12.71 13.65
N MET A 91 6.10 12.29 14.71
CA MET A 91 4.67 12.02 14.69
C MET A 91 3.92 13.36 14.74
N VAL A 92 3.25 13.75 13.66
CA VAL A 92 2.55 15.03 13.56
C VAL A 92 1.06 14.79 13.34
N VAL A 93 0.23 15.32 14.24
CA VAL A 93 -1.23 15.17 14.21
C VAL A 93 -1.77 15.79 12.91
N SER A 94 -2.58 15.03 12.17
CA SER A 94 -3.28 15.51 10.98
C SER A 94 -4.78 15.68 11.19
N ARG A 95 -5.38 14.96 12.16
CA ARG A 95 -6.79 15.11 12.54
C ARG A 95 -6.98 14.75 14.00
N ASN A 96 -7.65 15.62 14.75
CA ASN A 96 -8.04 15.34 16.14
C ASN A 96 -9.38 14.60 16.19
N GLY A 97 -9.45 13.50 16.91
CA GLY A 97 -10.69 12.83 17.31
C GLY A 97 -10.75 12.54 18.81
N SER A 98 -9.90 13.21 19.59
CA SER A 98 -9.78 13.04 21.04
C SER A 98 -10.69 13.98 21.80
N ASP A 99 -10.79 13.71 23.10
CA ASP A 99 -11.39 14.58 24.11
C ASP A 99 -10.52 15.81 24.46
N GLN A 100 -9.35 15.96 23.84
CA GLN A 100 -8.42 17.07 24.07
C GLN A 100 -8.46 18.10 22.93
N PRO A 101 -9.11 19.27 23.10
CA PRO A 101 -9.18 20.28 22.04
C PRO A 101 -7.82 20.89 21.70
N GLY A 102 -6.85 20.81 22.63
CA GLY A 102 -5.48 21.29 22.42
C GLY A 102 -4.64 20.44 21.45
N LEU A 103 -5.09 19.23 21.07
CA LEU A 103 -4.40 18.36 20.12
C LEU A 103 -4.71 18.76 18.67
N VAL A 104 -4.43 20.02 18.31
CA VAL A 104 -4.74 20.58 16.98
C VAL A 104 -3.84 19.99 15.87
N PRO A 105 -4.29 19.94 14.60
CA PRO A 105 -3.43 19.57 13.48
C PRO A 105 -2.11 20.37 13.45
N GLY A 106 -1.03 19.70 13.06
CA GLY A 106 0.34 20.22 13.14
C GLY A 106 1.03 20.01 14.50
N THR A 107 0.32 19.55 15.53
CA THR A 107 0.92 19.21 16.84
C THR A 107 1.87 18.03 16.70
N GLU A 108 3.09 18.17 17.21
CA GLU A 108 4.06 17.08 17.29
C GLU A 108 3.83 16.27 18.56
N VAL A 109 3.67 14.95 18.42
CA VAL A 109 3.64 13.99 19.52
C VAL A 109 5.06 13.45 19.71
N MET A 110 5.65 13.74 20.87
CA MET A 110 7.03 13.39 21.21
C MET A 110 7.11 12.04 21.92
N SER A 111 6.13 11.71 22.77
CA SER A 111 6.02 10.41 23.42
C SER A 111 4.58 10.05 23.77
N ILE A 112 4.34 8.74 23.96
CA ILE A 112 3.07 8.16 24.40
C ILE A 112 3.37 7.29 25.61
N ASP A 113 2.84 7.63 26.79
CA ASP A 113 3.14 6.98 28.07
C ASP A 113 4.65 6.81 28.31
N GLY A 114 5.42 7.87 28.02
CA GLY A 114 6.87 7.91 28.17
C GLY A 114 7.67 7.18 27.09
N VAL A 115 7.02 6.44 26.17
CA VAL A 115 7.69 5.84 25.01
C VAL A 115 7.87 6.88 23.92
N ALA A 116 9.11 7.18 23.54
CA ALA A 116 9.40 8.19 22.53
C ALA A 116 8.81 7.80 21.15
N ALA A 117 8.23 8.77 20.44
CA ALA A 117 7.65 8.54 19.11
C ALA A 117 8.68 8.01 18.10
N SER A 118 9.95 8.40 18.23
CA SER A 118 11.06 7.86 17.43
C SER A 118 11.33 6.38 17.69
N GLN A 119 11.21 5.93 18.95
CA GLN A 119 11.32 4.51 19.31
C GLN A 119 10.13 3.71 18.77
N ILE A 120 8.93 4.30 18.82
CA ILE A 120 7.72 3.71 18.23
C ILE A 120 7.92 3.51 16.72
N LEU A 121 8.32 4.56 15.99
CA LEU A 121 8.58 4.45 14.55
C LEU A 121 9.67 3.41 14.25
N ALA A 122 10.78 3.41 14.98
CA ALA A 122 11.86 2.45 14.77
C ALA A 122 11.39 1.00 14.93
N ALA A 123 10.58 0.70 15.96
CA ALA A 123 10.03 -0.64 16.17
C ALA A 123 9.04 -1.03 15.07
N LEU A 124 8.14 -0.12 14.68
CA LEU A 124 7.17 -0.33 13.60
C LEU A 124 7.85 -0.60 12.25
N MET A 125 8.96 0.10 11.97
CA MET A 125 9.72 -0.13 10.75
C MET A 125 10.26 -1.57 10.66
N THR A 126 10.48 -2.28 11.77
CA THR A 126 10.94 -3.69 11.73
C THR A 126 9.92 -4.66 11.14
N VAL A 127 8.63 -4.31 11.19
CA VAL A 127 7.51 -5.13 10.69
C VAL A 127 6.84 -4.53 9.44
N ALA A 128 7.25 -3.33 9.02
CA ALA A 128 6.69 -2.65 7.87
C ALA A 128 7.07 -3.33 6.54
N ARG A 129 6.07 -3.54 5.67
CA ARG A 129 6.22 -4.16 4.35
C ARG A 129 6.36 -3.10 3.26
N ALA A 130 7.18 -3.39 2.26
CA ALA A 130 7.26 -2.66 1.00
C ALA A 130 8.00 -3.49 -0.05
N ASP A 131 7.82 -3.15 -1.33
CA ASP A 131 8.63 -3.71 -2.40
C ASP A 131 10.01 -3.03 -2.44
N GLY A 132 11.07 -3.83 -2.23
CA GLY A 132 12.45 -3.35 -2.20
C GLY A 132 12.74 -2.33 -1.08
N ASN A 133 13.69 -1.43 -1.32
CA ASN A 133 14.11 -0.40 -0.34
C ASN A 133 13.22 0.85 -0.40
N ASN A 134 11.93 0.70 -0.16
CA ASN A 134 10.98 1.81 -0.21
C ASN A 134 10.54 2.24 1.21
N ASP A 135 11.40 2.99 1.89
CA ASP A 135 11.12 3.47 3.25
C ASP A 135 9.97 4.48 3.30
N ALA A 136 9.73 5.24 2.24
CA ALA A 136 8.56 6.11 2.15
C ALA A 136 7.26 5.29 2.27
N LYS A 137 7.16 4.15 1.56
CA LYS A 137 6.03 3.21 1.69
C LYS A 137 5.93 2.62 3.09
N ARG A 138 7.05 2.18 3.67
CA ARG A 138 7.09 1.58 5.01
C ARG A 138 6.62 2.57 6.07
N ILE A 139 7.06 3.82 5.98
CA ILE A 139 6.65 4.90 6.88
C ILE A 139 5.17 5.22 6.70
N ALA A 140 4.70 5.39 5.45
CA ALA A 140 3.29 5.65 5.14
C ALA A 140 2.37 4.54 5.66
N GLN A 141 2.78 3.27 5.56
CA GLN A 141 2.05 2.15 6.13
C GLN A 141 1.86 2.25 7.66
N MET A 142 2.77 2.95 8.34
CA MET A 142 2.76 3.14 9.79
C MET A 142 2.12 4.47 10.21
N GLU A 143 1.57 5.24 9.26
CA GLU A 143 0.74 6.40 9.54
C GLU A 143 -0.69 5.98 9.91
N MET A 144 -1.45 6.91 10.49
CA MET A 144 -2.87 6.73 10.78
C MET A 144 -3.64 7.78 10.01
N GLN A 145 -4.15 7.47 8.82
CA GLN A 145 -4.87 8.44 7.97
C GLN A 145 -6.34 8.10 7.77
N GLY A 146 -6.76 6.88 8.11
CA GLY A 146 -8.11 6.40 7.85
C GLY A 146 -8.29 5.98 6.38
N PHE A 147 -7.23 5.51 5.73
CA PHE A 147 -7.29 4.98 4.36
C PHE A 147 -7.57 3.47 4.34
N ALA A 148 -7.07 2.71 5.32
CA ALA A 148 -7.27 1.26 5.38
C ALA A 148 -8.40 0.82 6.34
N ARG A 149 -9.08 -0.29 6.04
CA ARG A 149 -10.10 -0.91 6.93
C ARG A 149 -9.54 -1.16 8.33
N ILE A 150 -8.32 -1.65 8.38
CA ILE A 150 -7.53 -1.85 9.58
C ILE A 150 -6.20 -1.17 9.31
N GLU A 151 -5.80 -0.25 10.18
CA GLU A 151 -4.56 0.51 10.04
C GLU A 151 -3.42 -0.27 10.72
N ALA A 152 -2.27 -0.41 10.06
CA ALA A 152 -1.19 -1.26 10.55
C ALA A 152 -0.65 -0.78 11.91
N PHE A 153 -0.67 0.53 12.15
CA PHE A 153 -0.29 1.10 13.43
C PHE A 153 -1.21 0.64 14.59
N ASP A 154 -2.54 0.58 14.37
CA ASP A 154 -3.50 0.10 15.37
C ASP A 154 -3.28 -1.40 15.69
N VAL A 155 -2.74 -2.16 14.74
CA VAL A 155 -2.37 -3.57 14.93
C VAL A 155 -1.06 -3.75 15.68
N TYR A 156 0.00 -3.05 15.26
CA TYR A 156 1.36 -3.32 15.74
C TYR A 156 1.72 -2.58 17.03
N LEU A 157 1.14 -1.40 17.29
CA LEU A 157 1.44 -0.63 18.50
C LEU A 157 1.21 -1.45 19.79
N PRO A 158 0.02 -2.06 20.04
CA PRO A 158 -0.21 -2.80 21.28
C PRO A 158 0.62 -4.09 21.39
N LEU A 159 1.05 -4.67 20.25
CA LEU A 159 1.92 -5.86 20.24
C LEU A 159 3.38 -5.50 20.59
N LEU A 160 3.86 -4.37 20.09
CA LEU A 160 5.24 -3.91 20.30
C LEU A 160 5.41 -3.18 21.65
N PHE A 161 4.36 -2.51 22.11
CA PHE A 161 4.37 -1.69 23.32
C PHE A 161 3.15 -1.98 24.21
N PRO A 162 3.04 -3.20 24.77
CA PRO A 162 1.89 -3.60 25.61
C PRO A 162 1.74 -2.77 26.90
N GLN A 163 2.78 -2.01 27.28
CA GLN A 163 2.76 -1.09 28.41
C GLN A 163 2.02 0.23 28.13
N ILE A 164 1.77 0.58 26.86
CA ILE A 164 0.98 1.79 26.54
C ILE A 164 -0.46 1.57 26.99
N SER A 165 -0.96 2.49 27.81
CA SER A 165 -2.27 2.38 28.43
C SER A 165 -3.39 2.72 27.45
N ALA A 166 -4.62 2.34 27.82
CA ALA A 166 -5.81 2.68 27.04
C ALA A 166 -6.12 4.20 27.02
N ASN A 167 -5.63 4.95 28.01
CA ASN A 167 -5.86 6.39 28.14
C ASN A 167 -4.50 7.11 28.30
N PRO A 168 -3.67 7.11 27.24
CA PRO A 168 -2.27 7.46 27.37
C PRO A 168 -2.09 8.95 27.64
N VAL A 169 -0.97 9.27 28.29
CA VAL A 169 -0.44 10.63 28.39
C VAL A 169 0.51 10.87 27.22
N LEU A 170 0.16 11.86 26.40
CA LEU A 170 0.97 12.34 25.30
C LEU A 170 1.86 13.48 25.78
N GLU A 171 3.17 13.41 25.52
CA GLU A 171 4.00 14.61 25.52
C GLU A 171 3.96 15.23 24.13
N VAL A 172 3.51 16.49 24.04
CA VAL A 172 3.28 17.16 22.77
C VAL A 172 3.92 18.54 22.70
N ARG A 173 4.14 19.00 21.48
CA ARG A 173 4.50 20.38 21.14
C ARG A 173 3.55 20.90 20.08
N THR A 174 2.70 21.85 20.45
CA THR A 174 1.77 22.49 19.51
C THR A 174 2.52 23.37 18.50
N PRO A 175 1.94 23.66 17.33
CA PRO A 175 2.57 24.53 16.35
C PRO A 175 2.96 25.89 16.94
N GLY A 176 4.18 26.35 16.63
CA GLY A 176 4.72 27.64 17.11
C GLY A 176 5.12 27.67 18.59
N ALA A 177 4.83 26.62 19.37
CA ALA A 177 5.24 26.55 20.77
C ALA A 177 6.66 26.00 20.94
N THR A 178 7.41 26.57 21.88
CA THR A 178 8.71 26.04 22.32
C THR A 178 8.56 25.07 23.51
N VAL A 179 7.50 25.24 24.30
CA VAL A 179 7.24 24.49 25.54
C VAL A 179 6.46 23.21 25.25
N ARG A 180 6.87 22.11 25.90
CA ARG A 180 6.16 20.82 25.85
C ARG A 180 4.95 20.82 26.78
N ARG A 181 3.92 20.07 26.43
CA ARG A 181 2.71 19.88 27.26
C ARG A 181 2.39 18.40 27.39
N ALA A 182 1.88 18.01 28.55
CA ALA A 182 1.32 16.69 28.75
C ALA A 182 -0.19 16.74 28.55
N LEU A 183 -0.73 15.88 27.67
CA LEU A 183 -2.16 15.74 27.41
C LEU A 183 -2.58 14.29 27.66
N ARG A 184 -3.51 14.05 28.59
CA ARG A 184 -4.13 12.74 28.72
C ARG A 184 -5.27 12.62 27.72
N VAL A 185 -5.23 11.61 26.86
CA VAL A 185 -6.30 11.36 25.87
C VAL A 185 -7.03 10.07 26.21
N SER A 186 -8.34 10.05 25.94
CA SER A 186 -9.14 8.83 26.07
C SER A 186 -9.02 7.98 24.80
N GLY A 187 -8.66 6.69 24.94
CA GLY A 187 -8.63 5.76 23.81
C GLY A 187 -10.01 5.56 23.20
N ILE A 188 -10.05 5.18 21.93
CA ILE A 188 -11.29 4.93 21.19
C ILE A 188 -11.39 3.48 20.74
N ASP A 189 -12.62 3.05 20.44
CA ASP A 189 -12.91 1.77 19.82
C ASP A 189 -12.89 1.83 18.28
N THR A 190 -13.10 0.67 17.66
CA THR A 190 -13.12 0.52 16.19
C THR A 190 -14.28 1.28 15.54
N ALA A 191 -15.44 1.41 16.20
CA ALA A 191 -16.58 2.14 15.66
C ALA A 191 -16.31 3.65 15.62
N GLN A 192 -15.75 4.18 16.69
CA GLN A 192 -15.29 5.56 16.79
C GLN A 192 -14.17 5.85 15.78
N ARG A 193 -13.18 4.94 15.62
CA ARG A 193 -12.14 5.05 14.57
C ARG A 193 -12.76 5.12 13.18
N ASN A 194 -13.69 4.23 12.87
CA ASN A 194 -14.35 4.20 11.56
C ASN A 194 -15.16 5.47 11.27
N ALA A 195 -15.73 6.11 12.31
CA ALA A 195 -16.40 7.40 12.17
C ALA A 195 -15.42 8.56 11.89
N MET A 196 -14.13 8.39 12.18
CA MET A 196 -13.08 9.36 11.86
C MET A 196 -12.57 9.28 10.42
N ALA A 197 -12.73 8.14 9.76
CA ALA A 197 -12.22 7.93 8.41
C ALA A 197 -12.96 8.85 7.40
N PRO A 198 -12.27 9.36 6.37
CA PRO A 198 -12.94 9.99 5.23
C PRO A 198 -13.99 9.01 4.67
N GLN A 199 -15.19 9.50 4.35
CA GLN A 199 -16.37 8.68 4.02
C GLN A 199 -16.01 7.48 3.12
N ARG A 200 -16.10 6.27 3.68
CA ARG A 200 -16.06 5.04 2.90
C ARG A 200 -17.47 4.63 2.51
N ALA A 201 -17.63 4.15 1.27
CA ALA A 201 -18.83 3.46 0.84
C ALA A 201 -19.13 2.32 1.83
N ARG A 202 -20.24 2.43 2.57
CA ARG A 202 -20.70 1.39 3.51
C ARG A 202 -21.38 0.22 2.78
N ASP A 203 -21.85 0.46 1.56
CA ASP A 203 -22.47 -0.52 0.68
C ASP A 203 -21.59 -0.75 -0.56
N SER A 204 -21.37 -2.02 -0.90
CA SER A 204 -20.69 -2.51 -2.10
C SER A 204 -21.20 -1.93 -3.42
N ALA A 205 -22.44 -1.44 -3.48
CA ALA A 205 -23.03 -0.81 -4.66
C ALA A 205 -22.85 0.73 -4.72
N THR A 206 -22.40 1.35 -3.63
CA THR A 206 -22.18 2.80 -3.58
C THR A 206 -20.94 3.16 -4.40
N PRO A 207 -20.97 4.26 -5.20
CA PRO A 207 -19.79 4.72 -5.91
C PRO A 207 -18.60 4.96 -4.99
N ALA A 208 -17.48 4.30 -5.26
CA ALA A 208 -16.26 4.45 -4.48
C ALA A 208 -15.43 5.68 -4.90
N TRP A 209 -15.72 6.25 -6.08
CA TRP A 209 -14.95 7.35 -6.68
C TRP A 209 -15.86 8.52 -7.02
N THR A 210 -15.27 9.71 -7.12
CA THR A 210 -15.99 10.94 -7.47
C THR A 210 -15.30 11.69 -8.60
N LEU A 211 -16.09 12.37 -9.42
CA LEU A 211 -15.62 13.36 -10.38
C LEU A 211 -16.25 14.70 -10.01
N ALA A 212 -15.42 15.68 -9.63
CA ALA A 212 -15.84 17.04 -9.32
C ALA A 212 -15.32 18.01 -10.39
N MET A 213 -16.13 18.99 -10.79
CA MET A 213 -15.68 20.14 -11.58
C MET A 213 -15.23 21.21 -10.57
N ASP A 214 -13.93 21.27 -10.26
CA ASP A 214 -13.37 22.19 -9.26
C ASP A 214 -13.48 23.64 -9.75
N SER A 215 -13.30 23.86 -11.05
CA SER A 215 -13.49 25.14 -11.72
C SER A 215 -13.85 24.93 -13.19
N ALA A 216 -14.00 26.02 -13.96
CA ALA A 216 -14.15 25.95 -15.41
C ALA A 216 -12.94 25.28 -16.09
N ASP A 217 -11.75 25.41 -15.47
CA ASP A 217 -10.49 24.97 -16.05
C ASP A 217 -10.02 23.60 -15.54
N LEU A 218 -10.63 23.08 -14.46
CA LEU A 218 -10.13 21.93 -13.73
C LEU A 218 -11.24 20.98 -13.27
N ALA A 219 -11.08 19.70 -13.58
CA ALA A 219 -11.83 18.61 -12.98
C ALA A 219 -10.93 17.76 -12.08
N ILE A 220 -11.49 17.17 -11.03
CA ILE A 220 -10.80 16.29 -10.09
C ILE A 220 -11.53 14.95 -10.04
N LEU A 221 -10.84 13.90 -10.48
CA LEU A 221 -11.24 12.50 -10.37
C LEU A 221 -10.55 11.90 -9.14
N ARG A 222 -11.29 11.71 -8.04
CA ARG A 222 -10.76 11.15 -6.80
C ARG A 222 -11.04 9.66 -6.72
N MET A 223 -9.98 8.86 -6.58
CA MET A 223 -10.06 7.40 -6.58
C MET A 223 -9.27 6.83 -5.40
N PRO A 224 -9.82 6.84 -4.18
CA PRO A 224 -9.09 6.47 -2.96
C PRO A 224 -8.72 4.98 -2.86
N ASP A 225 -9.36 4.11 -3.65
CA ASP A 225 -9.11 2.66 -3.62
C ASP A 225 -9.51 2.01 -4.96
N TRP A 226 -8.73 1.03 -5.45
CA TRP A 226 -9.08 0.20 -6.60
C TRP A 226 -9.36 -1.27 -6.23
N ALA A 227 -9.32 -1.64 -4.94
CA ALA A 227 -9.63 -2.99 -4.44
C ALA A 227 -11.14 -3.28 -4.40
N LEU A 228 -11.81 -3.16 -5.55
CA LEU A 228 -13.26 -3.29 -5.71
C LEU A 228 -13.72 -4.74 -5.99
N TYR A 229 -12.99 -5.75 -5.49
CA TYR A 229 -13.21 -7.17 -5.84
C TYR A 229 -14.63 -7.68 -5.50
N ASP A 230 -15.18 -7.22 -4.37
CA ASP A 230 -16.52 -7.58 -3.90
C ASP A 230 -17.57 -6.48 -4.19
N SER A 231 -17.18 -5.45 -4.95
CA SER A 231 -18.08 -4.35 -5.27
C SER A 231 -19.03 -4.73 -6.41
N ARG A 232 -20.31 -4.38 -6.24
CA ARG A 232 -21.33 -4.49 -7.29
C ARG A 232 -21.45 -3.21 -8.13
N TRP A 233 -20.71 -2.17 -7.75
CA TRP A 233 -20.73 -0.90 -8.46
C TRP A 233 -20.03 -1.03 -9.81
N ASP A 234 -20.73 -0.60 -10.87
CA ASP A 234 -20.18 -0.58 -12.22
C ASP A 234 -19.21 0.60 -12.40
N TRP A 235 -17.97 0.34 -12.00
CA TRP A 235 -16.88 1.30 -12.10
C TRP A 235 -16.46 1.56 -13.55
N HIS A 236 -16.66 0.61 -14.48
CA HIS A 236 -16.40 0.83 -15.90
C HIS A 236 -17.36 1.86 -16.48
N ALA A 237 -18.66 1.73 -16.17
CA ALA A 237 -19.67 2.70 -16.59
C ALA A 237 -19.46 4.06 -15.91
N PHE A 238 -18.98 4.09 -14.66
CA PHE A 238 -18.55 5.34 -14.04
C PHE A 238 -17.41 6.00 -14.82
N CYS A 239 -16.34 5.28 -15.17
CA CYS A 239 -15.27 5.85 -16.00
C CYS A 239 -15.81 6.38 -17.33
N ALA A 240 -16.63 5.60 -18.03
CA ALA A 240 -17.23 6.03 -19.30
C ALA A 240 -18.04 7.33 -19.17
N ARG A 241 -18.91 7.42 -18.15
CA ARG A 241 -19.70 8.64 -17.89
C ARG A 241 -18.83 9.82 -17.49
N SER A 242 -17.78 9.59 -16.69
CA SER A 242 -16.83 10.61 -16.27
C SER A 242 -16.12 11.23 -17.47
N PHE A 243 -15.57 10.41 -18.37
CA PHE A 243 -14.90 10.92 -19.57
C PHE A 243 -15.87 11.55 -20.58
N ALA A 244 -17.10 11.03 -20.71
CA ALA A 244 -18.16 11.71 -21.47
C ALA A 244 -18.46 13.11 -20.93
N ARG A 245 -18.55 13.25 -19.60
CA ARG A 245 -18.78 14.53 -18.95
C ARG A 245 -17.62 15.51 -19.12
N LEU A 246 -16.38 15.04 -19.02
CA LEU A 246 -15.19 15.86 -19.28
C LEU A 246 -15.20 16.40 -20.73
N ALA A 247 -15.55 15.55 -21.70
CA ALA A 247 -15.64 15.95 -23.10
C ALA A 247 -16.78 16.95 -23.37
N GLU A 248 -17.97 16.71 -22.80
CA GLU A 248 -19.13 17.61 -22.89
C GLU A 248 -18.79 19.01 -22.35
N ARG A 249 -18.11 19.05 -21.20
CA ARG A 249 -17.71 20.30 -20.53
C ARG A 249 -16.46 20.95 -21.11
N LYS A 250 -15.75 20.25 -21.99
CA LYS A 250 -14.48 20.70 -22.61
C LYS A 250 -13.47 21.19 -21.57
N VAL A 251 -13.37 20.47 -20.45
CA VAL A 251 -12.51 20.88 -19.34
C VAL A 251 -11.04 20.84 -19.79
N PRO A 252 -10.27 21.92 -19.63
CA PRO A 252 -8.87 22.01 -20.05
C PRO A 252 -7.92 21.07 -19.29
N ALA A 253 -8.19 20.78 -18.01
CA ALA A 253 -7.32 19.96 -17.18
C ALA A 253 -8.07 18.98 -16.27
N LEU A 254 -7.45 17.83 -16.04
CA LEU A 254 -7.91 16.76 -15.17
C LEU A 254 -6.85 16.43 -14.13
N VAL A 255 -7.24 16.41 -12.85
CA VAL A 255 -6.48 15.79 -11.77
C VAL A 255 -7.02 14.40 -11.51
N ILE A 256 -6.16 13.40 -11.45
CA ILE A 256 -6.48 12.07 -10.92
C ILE A 256 -5.82 11.97 -9.54
N ASP A 257 -6.60 12.06 -8.48
CA ASP A 257 -6.12 12.00 -7.10
C ASP A 257 -6.11 10.54 -6.63
N LEU A 258 -4.90 9.98 -6.52
CA LEU A 258 -4.66 8.59 -6.10
C LEU A 258 -4.07 8.50 -4.70
N ARG A 259 -4.02 9.58 -3.92
CA ARG A 259 -3.41 9.55 -2.58
C ARG A 259 -4.08 8.50 -1.70
N GLY A 260 -3.26 7.66 -1.05
CA GLY A 260 -3.72 6.57 -0.18
C GLY A 260 -4.14 5.28 -0.92
N ASN A 261 -4.19 5.27 -2.26
CA ASN A 261 -4.66 4.12 -3.02
C ASN A 261 -3.54 3.09 -3.28
N GLU A 262 -3.59 1.93 -2.59
CA GLU A 262 -2.59 0.85 -2.71
C GLU A 262 -2.71 -0.01 -3.98
N GLY A 263 -3.67 0.27 -4.86
CA GLY A 263 -3.95 -0.52 -6.06
C GLY A 263 -5.21 -1.37 -5.93
N GLY A 264 -5.23 -2.51 -6.63
CA GLY A 264 -6.40 -3.39 -6.71
C GLY A 264 -6.60 -3.89 -8.14
N LEU A 265 -7.81 -3.71 -8.67
CA LEU A 265 -8.14 -4.05 -10.05
C LEU A 265 -7.29 -3.26 -11.07
N ASP A 266 -7.20 -3.77 -12.30
CA ASP A 266 -6.50 -3.14 -13.44
C ASP A 266 -7.27 -1.93 -14.02
N VAL A 267 -7.66 -1.00 -13.14
CA VAL A 267 -8.34 0.25 -13.49
C VAL A 267 -7.43 1.14 -14.32
N GLY A 268 -6.12 1.12 -14.05
CA GLY A 268 -5.10 1.86 -14.78
C GLY A 268 -5.13 1.61 -16.29
N SER A 269 -5.28 0.35 -16.73
CA SER A 269 -5.38 0.04 -18.17
C SER A 269 -6.62 0.65 -18.83
N VAL A 270 -7.73 0.79 -18.10
CA VAL A 270 -8.95 1.46 -18.59
C VAL A 270 -8.73 2.97 -18.70
N LEU A 271 -8.14 3.60 -17.68
CA LEU A 271 -7.85 5.03 -17.68
C LEU A 271 -6.86 5.40 -18.79
N LEU A 272 -5.77 4.63 -18.96
CA LEU A 272 -4.80 4.83 -20.05
C LEU A 272 -5.47 4.84 -21.42
N GLY A 273 -6.50 4.00 -21.63
CA GLY A 273 -7.26 3.97 -22.88
C GLY A 273 -8.01 5.28 -23.18
N TYR A 274 -8.45 6.02 -22.17
CA TYR A 274 -9.10 7.33 -22.33
C TYR A 274 -8.12 8.51 -22.43
N LEU A 275 -6.91 8.35 -21.88
CA LEU A 275 -5.89 9.40 -21.80
C LEU A 275 -4.89 9.39 -22.96
N ALA A 276 -4.82 8.29 -23.71
CA ALA A 276 -3.85 8.13 -24.79
C ALA A 276 -4.45 8.43 -26.16
N ALA A 277 -3.80 9.33 -26.91
CA ALA A 277 -4.17 9.65 -28.28
C ALA A 277 -3.67 8.59 -29.30
N GLY A 278 -2.81 7.66 -28.84
CA GLY A 278 -2.18 6.65 -29.68
C GLY A 278 -1.75 5.42 -28.87
N LYS A 279 -1.03 4.51 -29.53
CA LYS A 279 -0.60 3.23 -28.93
C LYS A 279 0.18 3.44 -27.63
N VAL A 280 -0.35 2.93 -26.51
CA VAL A 280 0.35 2.91 -25.21
C VAL A 280 1.23 1.67 -25.13
N ALA A 281 2.54 1.86 -25.04
CA ALA A 281 3.48 0.77 -24.88
C ALA A 281 3.56 0.33 -23.41
N VAL A 282 3.41 -0.98 -23.16
CA VAL A 282 3.69 -1.58 -21.86
C VAL A 282 5.08 -2.22 -21.88
N PRO A 283 5.96 -1.91 -20.91
CA PRO A 283 7.27 -2.50 -20.80
C PRO A 283 7.19 -4.02 -20.71
N PRO A 284 8.12 -4.74 -21.37
CA PRO A 284 8.19 -6.17 -21.21
C PRO A 284 8.64 -6.54 -19.79
N LEU A 285 7.72 -7.16 -19.03
CA LEU A 285 7.98 -7.80 -17.75
C LEU A 285 7.98 -9.32 -17.93
N ARG A 286 8.89 -10.02 -17.24
CA ARG A 286 8.87 -11.48 -17.14
C ARG A 286 8.03 -11.86 -15.93
N HIS A 287 7.03 -12.71 -16.14
CA HIS A 287 6.25 -13.35 -15.09
C HIS A 287 6.88 -14.70 -14.75
N LEU A 288 7.55 -14.75 -13.60
CA LEU A 288 8.25 -15.95 -13.13
C LEU A 288 7.60 -16.52 -11.88
N VAL A 289 7.54 -17.85 -11.82
CA VAL A 289 7.03 -18.64 -10.68
C VAL A 289 8.08 -19.68 -10.25
N ARG A 290 8.04 -20.13 -9.00
CA ARG A 290 9.01 -21.09 -8.44
C ARG A 290 8.62 -22.56 -8.60
N TYR A 291 7.37 -22.82 -8.95
CA TYR A 291 6.80 -24.15 -8.98
C TYR A 291 5.88 -24.33 -10.19
N ARG A 292 5.72 -25.57 -10.63
CA ARG A 292 4.68 -25.96 -11.61
C ARG A 292 3.43 -26.47 -10.89
N ARG A 293 3.60 -27.34 -9.89
CA ARG A 293 2.55 -27.90 -9.05
C ARG A 293 2.87 -27.66 -7.58
N LEU A 294 1.86 -27.28 -6.80
CA LEU A 294 1.94 -27.09 -5.36
C LEU A 294 2.48 -28.38 -4.70
N PRO A 295 3.56 -28.31 -3.90
CA PRO A 295 4.04 -29.49 -3.18
C PRO A 295 2.99 -30.07 -2.23
N ASP A 296 2.82 -31.40 -2.24
CA ASP A 296 1.78 -32.10 -1.47
C ASP A 296 1.88 -31.82 0.04
N ALA A 297 3.10 -31.69 0.57
CA ALA A 297 3.34 -31.36 1.98
C ALA A 297 2.81 -29.98 2.39
N LEU A 298 2.62 -29.05 1.44
CA LEU A 298 2.08 -27.71 1.69
C LEU A 298 0.56 -27.65 1.45
N ALA A 299 0.00 -28.58 0.68
CA ALA A 299 -1.40 -28.54 0.23
C ALA A 299 -2.44 -28.45 1.37
N PRO A 300 -2.28 -29.13 2.53
CA PRO A 300 -3.21 -29.00 3.65
C PRO A 300 -3.21 -27.63 4.33
N TYR A 301 -2.19 -26.81 4.09
CA TYR A 301 -1.93 -25.56 4.83
C TYR A 301 -2.15 -24.31 4.00
N VAL A 302 -2.62 -24.44 2.76
CA VAL A 302 -2.83 -23.29 1.87
C VAL A 302 -4.25 -23.21 1.34
N THR A 303 -4.85 -22.03 1.46
CA THR A 303 -6.06 -21.67 0.74
C THR A 303 -5.74 -20.69 -0.40
N THR A 304 -6.65 -20.57 -1.35
CA THR A 304 -6.56 -19.62 -2.47
C THR A 304 -7.94 -19.39 -3.06
N TRP A 305 -8.17 -18.22 -3.63
CA TRP A 305 -9.41 -17.90 -4.33
C TRP A 305 -9.50 -18.57 -5.71
N ASP A 306 -8.37 -18.96 -6.32
CA ASP A 306 -8.35 -19.65 -7.61
C ASP A 306 -7.54 -20.95 -7.52
N ARG A 307 -8.26 -22.08 -7.63
CA ARG A 307 -7.66 -23.42 -7.56
C ARG A 307 -6.66 -23.68 -8.70
N SER A 308 -6.72 -22.93 -9.80
CA SER A 308 -5.76 -23.04 -10.91
C SER A 308 -4.34 -22.72 -10.48
N PHE A 309 -4.15 -21.92 -9.41
CA PHE A 309 -2.82 -21.62 -8.87
C PHE A 309 -2.13 -22.83 -8.26
N ARG A 310 -2.87 -23.90 -7.92
CA ARG A 310 -2.28 -25.14 -7.38
C ARG A 310 -1.51 -25.95 -8.44
N ASP A 311 -1.82 -25.79 -9.72
CA ASP A 311 -1.12 -26.46 -10.82
C ASP A 311 -1.16 -25.59 -12.08
N TRP A 312 -0.03 -24.96 -12.40
CA TRP A 312 0.14 -24.15 -13.62
C TRP A 312 0.18 -25.00 -14.89
N ARG A 313 0.33 -26.33 -14.78
CA ARG A 313 0.38 -27.29 -15.88
C ARG A 313 1.39 -26.86 -16.94
N ALA A 314 1.01 -26.94 -18.22
CA ALA A 314 1.84 -26.55 -19.36
C ALA A 314 2.09 -25.03 -19.47
N ARG A 315 1.37 -24.19 -18.70
CA ARG A 315 1.63 -22.73 -18.71
C ARG A 315 2.97 -22.38 -18.09
N ALA A 316 3.43 -23.15 -17.11
CA ALA A 316 4.73 -22.97 -16.47
C ALA A 316 5.82 -23.71 -17.26
N VAL A 317 6.55 -22.97 -18.09
CA VAL A 317 7.67 -23.48 -18.90
C VAL A 317 8.99 -23.24 -18.15
N ALA A 318 9.90 -24.21 -18.14
CA ALA A 318 11.18 -24.06 -17.45
C ALA A 318 11.95 -22.84 -18.00
N TYR A 319 12.47 -22.01 -17.10
CA TYR A 319 13.19 -20.78 -17.46
C TYR A 319 14.66 -20.87 -17.03
N ASP A 320 14.92 -21.19 -15.76
CA ASP A 320 16.27 -21.48 -15.25
C ASP A 320 16.20 -22.47 -14.08
N ARG A 321 17.31 -22.68 -13.35
CA ARG A 321 17.36 -23.59 -12.19
C ARG A 321 16.40 -23.24 -11.05
N ARG A 322 15.89 -22.00 -11.01
CA ARG A 322 15.06 -21.44 -9.94
C ARG A 322 13.62 -21.21 -10.38
N PHE A 323 13.39 -20.92 -11.67
CA PHE A 323 12.12 -20.39 -12.14
C PHE A 323 11.53 -21.15 -13.32
N TYR A 324 10.21 -21.09 -13.38
CA TYR A 324 9.41 -21.26 -14.59
C TYR A 324 8.93 -19.88 -15.04
N THR A 325 8.72 -19.70 -16.34
CA THR A 325 8.05 -18.53 -16.93
C THR A 325 6.61 -18.86 -17.28
N LEU A 326 5.72 -17.88 -17.11
CA LEU A 326 4.34 -17.90 -17.59
C LEU A 326 4.16 -17.19 -18.95
N ASP A 327 5.25 -16.73 -19.57
CA ASP A 327 5.27 -16.01 -20.85
C ASP A 327 6.00 -16.81 -21.96
N PRO A 328 5.47 -17.95 -22.42
CA PRO A 328 6.24 -18.97 -23.16
C PRO A 328 6.63 -18.61 -24.61
N ALA A 329 6.28 -17.44 -25.14
CA ALA A 329 6.58 -17.07 -26.53
C ALA A 329 8.08 -16.80 -26.76
N ARG A 330 8.85 -17.86 -27.10
CA ARG A 330 10.21 -17.90 -27.69
C ARG A 330 11.10 -16.64 -27.48
N GLY A 331 11.30 -16.23 -26.24
CA GLY A 331 12.35 -15.26 -25.87
C GLY A 331 12.03 -13.77 -26.07
N SER A 332 10.88 -13.40 -26.66
CA SER A 332 10.44 -12.01 -26.70
C SER A 332 9.13 -11.86 -25.91
N VAL A 333 9.19 -11.17 -24.77
CA VAL A 333 7.98 -10.61 -24.18
C VAL A 333 7.46 -9.57 -25.19
N ALA A 334 6.45 -9.95 -25.96
CA ALA A 334 5.92 -9.10 -27.02
C ALA A 334 5.43 -7.78 -26.41
N GLN A 335 5.73 -6.67 -27.08
CA GLN A 335 5.24 -5.36 -26.66
C GLN A 335 3.71 -5.37 -26.67
N ARG A 336 3.09 -5.16 -25.51
CA ARG A 336 1.63 -5.10 -25.37
C ARG A 336 1.17 -3.67 -25.60
N TYR A 337 0.13 -3.51 -26.41
CA TYR A 337 -0.59 -2.25 -26.60
C TYR A 337 -1.95 -2.31 -25.92
N LEU A 338 -2.34 -1.23 -25.24
CA LEU A 338 -3.64 -1.13 -24.59
C LEU A 338 -4.73 -0.69 -25.58
N PRO A 339 -6.00 -1.14 -25.39
CA PRO A 339 -7.12 -0.67 -26.20
C PRO A 339 -7.43 0.80 -25.90
N LEU A 340 -7.59 1.60 -26.95
CA LEU A 340 -8.03 2.99 -26.85
C LEU A 340 -9.53 3.09 -26.60
N ARG A 341 -9.96 4.18 -25.96
CA ARG A 341 -11.36 4.42 -25.57
C ARG A 341 -11.80 5.81 -25.96
N THR A 342 -13.10 5.95 -26.23
CA THR A 342 -13.75 7.21 -26.60
C THR A 342 -14.81 7.60 -25.56
N PRO A 343 -14.96 8.90 -25.24
CA PRO A 343 -14.19 10.03 -25.79
C PRO A 343 -12.78 10.12 -25.18
N HIS A 344 -11.82 10.46 -26.02
CA HIS A 344 -10.46 10.73 -25.58
C HIS A 344 -10.39 12.08 -24.84
N PHE A 345 -9.63 12.13 -23.74
CA PHE A 345 -9.38 13.39 -23.03
C PHE A 345 -8.15 14.09 -23.60
N ASN A 346 -8.36 15.23 -24.28
CA ASN A 346 -7.28 15.99 -24.93
C ASN A 346 -6.64 17.07 -24.03
N GLY A 347 -7.12 17.22 -22.79
CA GLY A 347 -6.63 18.25 -21.87
C GLY A 347 -5.34 17.85 -21.16
N ARG A 348 -4.82 18.75 -20.31
CA ARG A 348 -3.67 18.47 -19.44
C ARG A 348 -4.07 17.49 -18.33
N VAL A 349 -3.23 16.51 -18.05
CA VAL A 349 -3.49 15.51 -17.01
C VAL A 349 -2.44 15.62 -15.93
N PHE A 350 -2.91 15.75 -14.69
CA PHE A 350 -2.08 15.69 -13.48
C PHE A 350 -2.49 14.47 -12.67
N VAL A 351 -1.52 13.73 -12.14
CA VAL A 351 -1.81 12.61 -11.22
C VAL A 351 -1.13 12.88 -9.90
N VAL A 352 -1.93 12.95 -8.84
CA VAL A 352 -1.40 13.16 -7.49
C VAL A 352 -1.03 11.81 -6.89
N THR A 353 0.26 11.61 -6.64
CA THR A 353 0.83 10.35 -6.14
C THR A 353 1.28 10.46 -4.70
N SER A 354 1.23 9.34 -3.98
CA SER A 354 1.73 9.19 -2.63
C SER A 354 2.50 7.88 -2.45
N ALA A 355 3.19 7.76 -1.31
CA ALA A 355 3.96 6.56 -0.97
C ALA A 355 3.10 5.29 -0.84
N GLU A 356 1.79 5.43 -0.72
CA GLU A 356 0.84 4.31 -0.70
C GLU A 356 0.66 3.69 -2.09
N ASN A 357 0.83 4.45 -3.18
CA ASN A 357 0.59 3.99 -4.55
C ASN A 357 1.48 2.81 -4.93
N SER A 358 0.91 1.62 -4.84
CA SER A 358 1.60 0.34 -5.00
C SER A 358 0.82 -0.51 -6.01
N SER A 359 1.35 -1.67 -6.40
CA SER A 359 0.63 -2.61 -7.28
C SER A 359 0.07 -1.90 -8.54
N ALA A 360 -1.23 -2.01 -8.82
CA ALA A 360 -1.87 -1.40 -9.99
C ALA A 360 -1.72 0.13 -10.11
N THR A 361 -1.71 0.89 -9.00
CA THR A 361 -1.51 2.36 -9.08
C THR A 361 -0.06 2.74 -9.34
N PHE A 362 0.90 1.94 -8.86
CA PHE A 362 2.30 2.05 -9.25
C PHE A 362 2.49 1.78 -10.75
N ASP A 363 1.89 0.70 -11.26
CA ASP A 363 1.96 0.36 -12.67
C ASP A 363 1.34 1.48 -13.53
N PHE A 364 0.18 2.01 -13.13
CA PHE A 364 -0.46 3.14 -13.81
C PHE A 364 0.43 4.40 -13.84
N ALA A 365 0.99 4.81 -12.70
CA ALA A 365 1.88 5.97 -12.62
C ALA A 365 3.13 5.79 -13.49
N GLN A 366 3.74 4.59 -13.49
CA GLN A 366 4.87 4.27 -14.34
C GLN A 366 4.50 4.38 -15.82
N GLN A 367 3.33 3.88 -16.21
CA GLN A 367 2.87 3.91 -17.59
C GLN A 367 2.56 5.32 -18.07
N LEU A 368 1.96 6.16 -17.23
CA LEU A 368 1.71 7.57 -17.55
C LEU A 368 3.02 8.32 -17.82
N GLN A 369 3.99 8.23 -16.90
CA GLN A 369 5.26 8.93 -17.03
C GLN A 369 6.05 8.45 -18.25
N ARG A 370 6.13 7.13 -18.48
CA ARG A 370 6.86 6.56 -19.63
C ARG A 370 6.28 6.94 -20.98
N ASN A 371 4.96 7.13 -21.06
CA ASN A 371 4.28 7.49 -22.30
C ASN A 371 4.01 9.00 -22.40
N GLY A 372 4.46 9.82 -21.45
CA GLY A 372 4.26 11.28 -21.46
C GLY A 372 2.79 11.70 -21.40
N LEU A 373 1.94 10.91 -20.72
CA LEU A 373 0.49 11.10 -20.70
C LEU A 373 -0.01 11.99 -19.56
N ALA A 374 0.82 12.25 -18.54
CA ALA A 374 0.47 13.08 -17.40
C ALA A 374 1.72 13.63 -16.70
N THR A 375 1.54 14.70 -15.93
CA THR A 375 2.51 15.19 -14.94
C THR A 375 2.18 14.58 -13.58
N LEU A 376 3.14 13.85 -13.00
CA LEU A 376 3.03 13.29 -11.66
C LEU A 376 3.41 14.34 -10.61
N VAL A 377 2.55 14.55 -9.61
CA VAL A 377 2.74 15.54 -8.53
C VAL A 377 2.60 14.86 -7.18
N GLY A 378 3.46 15.17 -6.21
CA GLY A 378 3.32 14.66 -4.84
C GLY A 378 4.58 13.94 -4.35
N GLN A 379 4.43 12.68 -3.92
CA GLN A 379 5.52 11.86 -3.37
C GLN A 379 5.86 10.67 -4.28
N PRO A 380 7.06 10.07 -4.13
CA PRO A 380 7.39 8.81 -4.79
C PRO A 380 6.38 7.71 -4.48
N THR A 381 6.04 6.92 -5.49
CA THR A 381 5.09 5.80 -5.35
C THR A 381 5.66 4.68 -4.46
N GLY A 382 4.80 3.84 -3.90
CA GLY A 382 5.13 2.71 -3.02
C GLY A 382 5.59 1.42 -3.68
N GLY A 383 5.34 1.22 -4.97
CA GLY A 383 5.87 0.08 -5.73
C GLY A 383 7.39 0.16 -5.98
N ASN A 384 7.92 -0.75 -6.79
CA ASN A 384 9.37 -0.78 -7.09
C ASN A 384 9.66 -1.08 -8.56
N LEU A 385 10.56 -0.30 -9.15
CA LEU A 385 10.99 -0.43 -10.55
C LEU A 385 11.73 -1.75 -10.81
N ARG A 386 12.28 -2.42 -9.78
CA ARG A 386 12.81 -3.80 -9.85
C ARG A 386 11.72 -4.88 -9.91
N GLY A 387 10.46 -4.47 -9.95
CA GLY A 387 9.29 -5.33 -10.07
C GLY A 387 8.70 -5.73 -8.72
N ILE A 388 7.44 -6.17 -8.77
CA ILE A 388 6.63 -6.56 -7.63
C ILE A 388 6.40 -8.08 -7.61
N ASN A 389 5.74 -8.60 -6.58
CA ASN A 389 5.22 -9.97 -6.58
C ASN A 389 3.72 -9.90 -6.28
N GLY A 390 2.89 -10.68 -6.96
CA GLY A 390 1.45 -10.62 -6.82
C GLY A 390 0.72 -11.53 -7.81
N SER A 391 -0.43 -11.06 -8.31
CA SER A 391 -1.32 -11.70 -9.31
C SER A 391 -1.98 -13.02 -8.91
N ALA A 392 -1.28 -13.86 -8.15
CA ALA A 392 -1.79 -15.12 -7.63
C ALA A 392 -1.25 -15.32 -6.22
N PHE A 393 -2.08 -15.83 -5.31
CA PHE A 393 -1.73 -15.94 -3.90
C PHE A 393 -2.13 -17.30 -3.32
N PHE A 394 -1.28 -17.76 -2.42
CA PHE A 394 -1.67 -18.71 -1.39
C PHE A 394 -1.74 -17.98 -0.06
N PHE A 395 -2.78 -18.28 0.72
CA PHE A 395 -2.88 -17.87 2.12
C PHE A 395 -2.38 -19.03 2.96
N LEU A 396 -1.18 -18.89 3.53
CA LEU A 396 -0.50 -19.97 4.24
C LEU A 396 -0.91 -19.96 5.71
N HIS A 397 -1.63 -20.99 6.15
CA HIS A 397 -2.06 -21.19 7.53
C HIS A 397 -1.04 -22.04 8.27
N LEU A 398 -0.31 -21.45 9.22
CA LEU A 398 0.70 -22.18 9.97
C LEU A 398 0.07 -23.26 10.87
N PRO A 399 0.60 -24.50 10.89
CA PRO A 399 -0.06 -25.65 11.49
C PRO A 399 -0.37 -25.50 12.98
N ASN A 400 0.52 -24.87 13.75
CA ASN A 400 0.42 -24.78 15.21
C ASN A 400 -0.17 -23.44 15.65
N SER A 401 0.37 -22.31 15.17
CA SER A 401 -0.09 -20.97 15.57
C SER A 401 -1.38 -20.54 14.86
N LYS A 402 -1.74 -21.18 13.74
CA LYS A 402 -2.85 -20.81 12.85
C LYS A 402 -2.74 -19.40 12.26
N ILE A 403 -1.61 -18.72 12.45
CA ILE A 403 -1.33 -17.45 11.81
C ILE A 403 -1.31 -17.67 10.30
N GLU A 404 -2.05 -16.82 9.59
CA GLU A 404 -2.10 -16.74 8.15
C GLU A 404 -0.96 -15.83 7.66
N VAL A 405 -0.33 -16.20 6.54
CA VAL A 405 0.70 -15.41 5.86
C VAL A 405 0.42 -15.37 4.36
N ASP A 406 0.21 -14.16 3.84
CA ASP A 406 0.02 -13.94 2.40
C ASP A 406 1.29 -14.33 1.64
N MET A 407 1.14 -15.18 0.63
CA MET A 407 2.23 -15.68 -0.21
C MET A 407 1.93 -15.36 -1.68
N PRO A 408 2.55 -14.31 -2.27
CA PRO A 408 2.44 -14.04 -3.69
C PRO A 408 3.21 -15.09 -4.49
N LEU A 409 2.67 -15.49 -5.64
CA LEU A 409 3.12 -16.65 -6.39
C LEU A 409 3.75 -16.27 -7.74
N VAL A 410 3.39 -15.11 -8.29
CA VAL A 410 3.99 -14.58 -9.53
C VAL A 410 4.88 -13.40 -9.22
N GLY A 411 6.13 -13.48 -9.63
CA GLY A 411 7.06 -12.36 -9.61
C GLY A 411 7.08 -11.69 -10.97
N GLN A 412 6.90 -10.38 -10.99
CA GLN A 412 7.11 -9.56 -12.17
C GLN A 412 8.55 -9.03 -12.14
N PHE A 413 9.33 -9.31 -13.19
CA PHE A 413 10.73 -8.92 -13.26
C PHE A 413 10.98 -8.06 -14.50
N PRO A 414 11.58 -6.86 -14.36
CA PRO A 414 11.98 -6.08 -15.52
C PRO A 414 13.03 -6.82 -16.34
N THR A 415 12.99 -6.61 -17.65
CA THR A 415 13.93 -7.20 -18.61
C THR A 415 15.28 -6.48 -18.67
N SER A 416 15.36 -5.27 -18.10
CA SER A 416 16.58 -4.47 -17.97
C SER A 416 16.88 -4.17 -16.49
N ALA A 417 18.10 -3.72 -16.20
CA ALA A 417 18.43 -3.21 -14.88
C ALA A 417 17.53 -2.00 -14.52
N GLN A 418 17.08 -1.96 -13.27
CA GLN A 418 16.20 -0.90 -12.75
C GLN A 418 16.67 -0.48 -11.35
N PRO A 419 16.50 0.80 -10.98
CA PRO A 419 16.85 1.29 -9.66
C PRO A 419 15.89 0.71 -8.60
N ASP A 420 16.39 0.57 -7.37
CA ASP A 420 15.62 0.05 -6.23
C ASP A 420 14.78 1.16 -5.57
N ARG A 421 13.72 1.59 -6.25
CA ARG A 421 12.80 2.63 -5.78
C ARG A 421 11.50 2.60 -6.58
N GLY A 422 10.48 3.32 -6.09
CA GLY A 422 9.27 3.61 -6.86
C GLY A 422 9.49 4.63 -7.97
N VAL A 423 8.40 4.97 -8.68
CA VAL A 423 8.35 6.10 -9.62
C VAL A 423 8.48 7.40 -8.83
N LEU A 424 9.37 8.29 -9.27
CA LEU A 424 9.49 9.63 -8.71
C LEU A 424 8.48 10.55 -9.39
N PRO A 425 7.81 11.46 -8.67
CA PRO A 425 6.94 12.44 -9.28
C PRO A 425 7.76 13.46 -10.07
N ASP A 426 7.18 14.04 -11.11
CA ASP A 426 7.80 15.10 -11.89
C ASP A 426 7.87 16.40 -11.06
N VAL A 427 6.88 16.61 -10.18
CA VAL A 427 6.86 17.71 -9.19
C VAL A 427 6.75 17.12 -7.79
N SER A 428 7.86 17.16 -7.04
CA SER A 428 7.91 16.66 -5.66
C SER A 428 7.33 17.68 -4.67
N VAL A 429 6.43 17.22 -3.80
CA VAL A 429 5.77 18.04 -2.78
C VAL A 429 6.07 17.51 -1.38
N HIS A 430 6.29 18.42 -0.44
CA HIS A 430 6.66 18.11 0.94
C HIS A 430 5.68 18.75 1.90
N LEU A 431 4.90 17.94 2.60
CA LEU A 431 3.96 18.39 3.63
C LEU A 431 4.70 18.79 4.90
N THR A 432 4.37 19.96 5.45
CA THR A 432 4.89 20.42 6.74
C THR A 432 3.83 20.38 7.85
N ALA A 433 4.28 20.48 9.11
CA ALA A 433 3.37 20.65 10.24
C ALA A 433 2.53 21.94 10.13
N GLN A 434 3.09 22.99 9.53
CA GLN A 434 2.37 24.25 9.30
C GLN A 434 1.27 24.08 8.25
N ASP A 435 1.52 23.28 7.21
CA ASP A 435 0.49 22.98 6.20
C ASP A 435 -0.69 22.21 6.82
N LEU A 436 -0.40 21.24 7.69
CA LEU A 436 -1.43 20.53 8.46
C LEU A 436 -2.22 21.48 9.37
N GLN A 437 -1.53 22.39 10.07
CA GLN A 437 -2.17 23.38 10.93
C GLN A 437 -3.15 24.28 10.17
N HIS A 438 -2.79 24.69 8.94
CA HIS A 438 -3.60 25.57 8.10
C HIS A 438 -4.55 24.83 7.15
N GLY A 439 -4.62 23.50 7.22
CA GLY A 439 -5.48 22.69 6.35
C GLY A 439 -5.13 22.79 4.87
N ARG A 440 -3.85 23.03 4.54
CA ARG A 440 -3.40 23.18 3.15
C ARG A 440 -3.29 21.84 2.45
N ASP A 441 -3.86 21.76 1.25
CA ASP A 441 -3.61 20.67 0.31
C ASP A 441 -2.43 21.07 -0.60
N VAL A 442 -1.21 20.80 -0.12
CA VAL A 442 0.03 21.21 -0.80
C VAL A 442 0.20 20.58 -2.19
N ASP A 443 -0.35 19.39 -2.41
CA ASP A 443 -0.29 18.72 -3.71
C ASP A 443 -1.19 19.44 -4.72
N MET A 444 -2.40 19.79 -4.29
CA MET A 444 -3.34 20.56 -5.12
C MET A 444 -2.87 22.01 -5.32
N ASP A 445 -2.22 22.62 -4.34
CA ASP A 445 -1.58 23.93 -4.49
C ASP A 445 -0.51 23.90 -5.59
N ALA A 446 0.30 22.84 -5.64
CA ALA A 446 1.31 22.64 -6.68
C ALA A 446 0.66 22.47 -8.07
N VAL A 447 -0.40 21.64 -8.18
CA VAL A 447 -1.15 21.51 -9.43
C VAL A 447 -1.72 22.86 -9.89
N ARG A 448 -2.36 23.62 -8.99
CA ARG A 448 -2.92 24.94 -9.31
C ARG A 448 -1.85 25.94 -9.72
N ALA A 449 -0.63 25.84 -9.19
CA ALA A 449 0.48 26.66 -9.63
C ALA A 449 0.91 26.32 -11.07
N LEU A 450 0.99 25.04 -11.42
CA LEU A 450 1.28 24.58 -12.79
C LEU A 450 0.20 25.01 -13.79
N LEU A 451 -1.06 25.10 -13.36
CA LEU A 451 -2.15 25.58 -14.22
C LEU A 451 -2.02 27.06 -14.59
N ARG A 452 -1.44 27.89 -13.71
CA ARG A 452 -1.27 29.35 -13.88
C ARG A 452 0.05 29.77 -14.53
N GLY A 453 1.03 28.88 -14.58
CA GLY A 453 2.41 29.17 -15.03
C GLY A 453 2.61 29.12 -16.55
N ASP A 454 1.55 28.86 -17.30
CA ASP A 454 1.45 28.95 -18.77
C ASP A 454 0.50 30.11 -19.11
#